data_AF-A0A4Y2SJA0-F1
#
_entry.id   AF-A0A4Y2SJA0-F1
#
_cell.length_a   1.000
_cell.length_b   1.000
_cell.length_c   1.000
_cell.angle_alpha   90.00
_cell.angle_beta   90.00
_cell.angle_gamma   90.00
#
_symmetry.space_group_name_H-M   'P 1'
#
loop_
_entity.id
_entity.type
_entity.pdbx_description
1 polymer ?
#
loop_
_entity_poly.entity_id
_entity_poly.type
_entity_poly.pdbx_seq_one_letter_code
_entity_poly.pdbx_strand_id
1 'polypeptide(L)'
;MATRGCSNDPNKFCYICSELTIKKQQRNITDFMKKLYFAHFGVKLGDQDKSWAPHIVCCICVEELKQWLSGIQKSLRFGIPMIWRKPSNHIDDCYFCSLNVHGFNAKNRK
;
A
#
# COMPACT_ATOMS: atom_id res chain seq x y z
N MET A 1 -4.50 13.38 -26.02
CA MET A 1 -3.89 12.05 -25.86
C MET A 1 -3.87 11.72 -24.39
N ALA A 2 -4.68 10.76 -23.93
CA ALA A 2 -4.62 10.30 -22.55
C ALA A 2 -3.21 9.74 -22.28
N THR A 3 -2.53 10.25 -21.26
CA THR A 3 -1.24 9.72 -20.83
C THR A 3 -1.42 8.23 -20.55
N ARG A 4 -0.62 7.36 -21.17
CA ARG A 4 -0.71 5.89 -21.03
C ARG A 4 -0.34 5.37 -19.63
N GLY A 5 -0.24 6.25 -18.64
CA GLY A 5 0.18 5.93 -17.28
C GLY A 5 -0.60 6.73 -16.25
N CYS A 6 -0.53 6.27 -15.01
CA CYS A 6 -1.20 6.89 -13.88
C CYS A 6 -0.74 8.34 -13.68
N SER A 7 -1.69 9.23 -13.36
CA SER A 7 -1.42 10.60 -12.90
C SER A 7 -0.64 10.64 -11.58
N ASN A 8 -0.79 9.59 -10.77
CA ASN A 8 -0.10 9.41 -9.50
C ASN A 8 0.81 8.19 -9.55
N ASP A 9 2.02 8.36 -9.01
CA ASP A 9 2.96 7.27 -8.81
C ASP A 9 2.41 6.26 -7.77
N PRO A 10 2.29 4.95 -8.11
CA PRO A 10 1.77 3.92 -7.20
C PRO A 10 2.54 3.80 -5.90
N ASN A 11 3.85 4.09 -5.90
CA ASN A 11 4.70 4.03 -4.71
C ASN A 11 4.43 5.18 -3.71
N LYS A 12 3.54 6.13 -4.05
CA LYS A 12 2.97 7.04 -3.05
C LYS A 12 2.00 6.32 -2.12
N PHE A 13 1.48 5.14 -2.46
CA PHE A 13 0.48 4.43 -1.67
C PHE A 13 1.10 3.22 -0.95
N CYS A 14 0.57 2.89 0.22
CA CYS A 14 0.95 1.70 0.96
C CYS A 14 0.33 0.46 0.31
N TYR A 15 1.11 -0.58 0.04
CA TYR A 15 0.57 -1.81 -0.52
C TYR A 15 -0.50 -2.47 0.38
N ILE A 16 -0.33 -2.41 1.70
CA ILE A 16 -1.18 -3.17 2.64
C ILE A 16 -2.50 -2.44 2.92
N CYS A 17 -2.42 -1.16 3.32
CA CYS A 17 -3.58 -0.36 3.70
C CYS A 17 -4.03 0.62 2.63
N SER A 18 -3.31 0.75 1.52
CA SER A 18 -3.64 1.63 0.38
C SER A 18 -3.80 3.12 0.69
N GLU A 19 -3.46 3.53 1.91
CA GLU A 19 -3.33 4.91 2.28
C GLU A 19 -2.12 5.56 1.59
N LEU A 20 -2.25 6.87 1.36
CA LEU A 20 -1.16 7.69 0.89
C LEU A 20 -0.06 7.77 1.95
N THR A 21 1.18 7.62 1.50
CA THR A 21 2.38 7.56 2.35
C THR A 21 3.27 8.76 2.10
N ILE A 22 3.86 9.27 3.17
CA ILE A 22 4.90 10.30 3.10
C ILE A 22 6.24 9.59 3.04
N LYS A 23 7.19 10.07 2.22
CA LYS A 23 8.51 9.44 2.01
C LYS A 23 9.20 8.96 3.29
N LYS A 24 9.14 9.73 4.39
CA LYS A 24 9.73 9.35 5.69
C LYS A 24 9.12 8.07 6.32
N GLN A 25 7.85 7.82 6.02
CA GLN A 25 7.08 6.68 6.53
C GLN A 25 7.12 5.48 5.58
N GLN A 26 7.71 5.62 4.40
CA GLN A 26 7.83 4.53 3.43
C GLN A 26 8.87 3.51 3.87
N ARG A 27 8.59 2.25 3.61
CA ARG A 27 9.48 1.10 3.84
C ARG A 27 9.42 0.20 2.61
N ASN A 28 10.56 -0.39 2.30
CA ASN A 28 10.65 -1.39 1.24
C ASN A 28 10.00 -2.70 1.69
N ILE A 29 9.40 -3.42 0.74
CA ILE A 29 8.84 -4.74 0.97
C ILE A 29 9.97 -5.77 0.96
N THR A 30 10.34 -6.25 2.15
CA THR A 30 11.37 -7.29 2.33
C THR A 30 10.74 -8.69 2.36
N ASP A 31 11.55 -9.74 2.22
CA ASP A 31 11.03 -11.12 2.30
C ASP A 31 10.46 -11.46 3.68
N PHE A 32 11.00 -10.86 4.74
CA PHE A 32 10.41 -10.96 6.07
C PHE A 32 8.98 -10.37 6.10
N MET A 33 8.77 -9.22 5.46
CA MET A 33 7.43 -8.63 5.34
C MET A 33 6.47 -9.49 4.52
N LYS A 34 6.94 -10.10 3.42
CA LYS A 34 6.11 -11.03 2.63
C LYS A 34 5.65 -12.23 3.45
N LYS A 35 6.56 -12.83 4.23
CA LYS A 35 6.24 -13.95 5.14
C LYS A 35 5.24 -13.52 6.22
N LEU A 36 5.45 -12.36 6.82
CA LEU A 36 4.60 -11.85 7.89
C LEU A 36 3.19 -11.50 7.39
N TYR A 37 3.11 -10.87 6.22
CA TYR A 37 1.85 -10.60 5.53
C TYR A 37 1.09 -11.89 5.23
N PHE A 38 1.76 -12.92 4.69
CA PHE A 38 1.15 -14.21 4.43
C PHE A 38 0.66 -14.90 5.71
N ALA A 39 1.45 -14.86 6.80
CA ALA A 39 1.07 -15.44 8.08
C ALA A 39 -0.18 -14.78 8.67
N HIS A 40 -0.34 -13.46 8.49
CA HIS A 40 -1.49 -12.73 9.01
C HIS A 40 -2.74 -12.89 8.14
N PHE A 41 -2.63 -12.66 6.82
CA PHE A 41 -3.78 -12.60 5.92
C PHE A 41 -4.08 -13.91 5.19
N GLY A 42 -3.19 -14.90 5.24
CA GLY A 42 -3.33 -16.16 4.49
C GLY A 42 -3.16 -16.04 2.97
N VAL A 43 -2.82 -14.85 2.46
CA VAL A 43 -2.63 -14.58 1.03
C VAL A 43 -1.22 -14.09 0.76
N LYS A 44 -0.63 -14.52 -0.37
CA LYS A 44 0.73 -14.11 -0.75
C LYS A 44 0.72 -12.64 -1.18
N LEU A 45 1.73 -11.89 -0.75
CA LEU A 45 1.97 -10.54 -1.23
C LEU A 45 2.42 -10.62 -2.70
N GLY A 46 1.53 -10.22 -3.61
CA GLY A 46 1.66 -10.40 -5.06
C GLY A 46 2.03 -9.12 -5.82
N ASP A 47 2.15 -9.26 -7.13
CA ASP A 47 2.32 -8.17 -8.10
C ASP A 47 3.53 -7.26 -7.87
N GLN A 48 4.53 -7.71 -7.12
CA GLN A 48 5.76 -6.96 -6.83
C GLN A 48 6.75 -6.88 -8.01
N ASP A 49 6.44 -7.58 -9.11
CA ASP A 49 7.09 -7.45 -10.40
C ASP A 49 6.32 -6.51 -11.35
N LYS A 50 5.15 -6.01 -10.92
CA LYS A 50 4.24 -5.23 -11.76
C LYS A 50 4.35 -3.76 -11.43
N SER A 51 4.78 -2.96 -12.40
CA SER A 51 4.94 -1.50 -12.26
C SER A 51 3.66 -0.75 -11.88
N TRP A 52 2.47 -1.34 -12.09
CA TRP A 52 1.19 -0.75 -11.73
C TRP A 52 0.78 -0.98 -10.27
N ALA A 53 1.45 -1.87 -9.54
CA ALA A 53 1.21 -2.10 -8.12
C ALA A 53 2.17 -1.29 -7.25
N PRO A 54 1.81 -0.96 -5.99
CA PRO A 54 2.76 -0.35 -5.07
C PRO A 54 3.87 -1.32 -4.65
N HIS A 55 5.09 -0.82 -4.53
CA HIS A 55 6.26 -1.56 -4.04
C HIS A 55 6.71 -1.08 -2.65
N ILE A 56 5.85 -0.27 -2.02
CA ILE A 56 6.12 0.42 -0.76
C ILE A 56 5.04 0.07 0.26
N VAL A 57 5.45 -0.06 1.51
CA VAL A 57 4.54 -0.16 2.66
C VAL A 57 4.81 0.97 3.64
N CYS A 58 3.79 1.40 4.37
CA CYS A 58 3.95 2.42 5.41
C CYS A 58 4.51 1.79 6.69
N CYS A 59 5.26 2.59 7.46
CA CYS A 59 5.87 2.14 8.72
C CYS A 59 4.84 1.66 9.74
N ILE A 60 3.63 2.24 9.72
CA ILE A 60 2.53 1.85 10.61
C ILE A 60 2.12 0.39 10.34
N CYS A 61 1.85 0.02 9.08
CA CYS A 61 1.51 -1.38 8.76
C CYS A 61 2.65 -2.34 9.11
N VAL A 62 3.90 -1.93 8.93
CA VAL A 62 5.06 -2.74 9.33
C VAL A 62 5.10 -2.94 10.85
N GLU A 63 4.87 -1.88 11.63
CA GLU A 63 4.86 -1.92 13.09
C GLU A 63 3.70 -2.75 13.63
N GLU A 64 2.49 -2.58 13.09
CA GLU A 64 1.31 -3.34 13.49
C GLU A 64 1.48 -4.84 13.20
N LEU A 65 2.00 -5.19 12.02
CA LEU A 65 2.31 -6.59 11.71
C LEU A 65 3.36 -7.18 12.66
N LYS A 66 4.37 -6.39 13.05
CA LYS A 66 5.37 -6.82 14.04
C LYS A 66 4.77 -6.98 15.43
N GLN A 67 3.94 -6.04 15.88
CA GLN A 67 3.25 -6.12 17.17
C GLN A 67 2.29 -7.31 17.22
N TRP A 68 1.62 -7.62 16.11
CA TRP A 68 0.82 -8.82 15.95
C TRP A 68 1.68 -10.09 16.09
N LEU A 69 2.84 -10.16 15.42
CA LEU A 69 3.77 -11.29 15.54
C LEU A 69 4.25 -11.49 16.98
N SER A 70 4.53 -10.39 17.69
CA SER A 70 4.96 -10.42 19.09
C SER A 70 3.81 -10.69 20.08
N GLY A 71 2.57 -10.83 19.61
CA GLY A 71 1.38 -11.06 20.45
C GLY A 71 0.93 -9.85 21.27
N ILE A 72 1.53 -8.67 21.05
CA ILE A 72 1.18 -7.43 21.75
C ILE A 72 -0.19 -6.92 21.27
N GLN A 73 -0.42 -7.01 19.96
CA GLN A 73 -1.66 -6.57 19.32
C GLN A 73 -2.43 -7.78 18.80
N LYS A 74 -3.68 -7.95 19.22
CA LYS A 74 -4.52 -9.08 18.80
C LYS A 74 -4.95 -9.00 17.33
N SER A 75 -5.07 -7.78 16.78
CA SER A 75 -5.57 -7.55 15.44
C SER A 75 -5.06 -6.24 14.85
N LEU A 76 -4.77 -6.21 13.55
CA LEU A 76 -4.54 -4.95 12.82
C LEU A 76 -5.82 -4.11 12.75
N ARG A 77 -5.70 -2.86 12.30
CA ARG A 77 -6.85 -1.95 12.07
C ARG A 77 -7.85 -2.47 11.01
N PHE A 78 -7.43 -3.43 10.20
CA PHE A 78 -8.24 -4.05 9.15
C PHE A 78 -7.92 -5.54 9.08
N GLY A 79 -8.96 -6.35 8.83
CA GLY A 79 -8.84 -7.82 8.72
C GLY A 79 -8.70 -8.33 7.28
N ILE A 80 -8.90 -7.47 6.29
CA ILE A 80 -8.83 -7.81 4.86
C ILE A 80 -7.79 -6.88 4.22
N PRO A 81 -6.77 -7.42 3.53
CA PRO A 81 -5.77 -6.58 2.87
C PRO A 81 -6.33 -5.96 1.59
N MET A 82 -5.72 -4.88 1.12
CA MET A 82 -6.05 -4.39 -0.22
C MET A 82 -5.61 -5.39 -1.30
N ILE A 83 -6.52 -5.67 -2.24
CA ILE A 83 -6.24 -6.43 -3.45
C ILE A 83 -5.97 -5.45 -4.60
N TRP A 84 -4.77 -5.51 -5.17
CA TRP A 84 -4.38 -4.67 -6.30
C TRP A 84 -4.80 -5.34 -7.61
N ARG A 85 -5.34 -4.53 -8.53
CA ARG A 85 -5.67 -4.95 -9.89
C ARG A 85 -5.13 -3.94 -10.87
N LYS A 86 -4.68 -4.42 -12.03
CA LYS A 86 -4.29 -3.55 -13.13
C LYS A 86 -5.50 -2.75 -13.59
N PRO A 87 -5.44 -1.41 -13.61
CA PRO A 87 -6.53 -0.59 -14.12
C PRO A 87 -6.70 -0.80 -15.63
N SER A 88 -7.95 -0.82 -16.09
CA SER A 88 -8.29 -0.93 -17.52
C SER A 88 -8.09 0.40 -18.25
N ASN A 89 -8.30 1.51 -17.56
CA ASN A 89 -8.06 2.87 -18.03
C ASN A 89 -7.60 3.78 -16.87
N HIS A 90 -7.09 4.98 -17.18
CA HIS A 90 -6.62 5.97 -16.18
C HIS A 90 -7.60 7.13 -15.94
N ILE A 91 -8.84 7.01 -16.40
CA ILE A 91 -9.86 8.06 -16.32
C ILE A 91 -10.84 7.75 -15.19
N ASP A 92 -11.45 6.57 -15.24
CA ASP A 92 -12.51 6.13 -14.33
C ASP A 92 -12.16 4.87 -13.52
N ASP A 93 -11.27 4.01 -14.04
CA ASP A 93 -10.97 2.69 -13.45
C ASP A 93 -9.61 2.64 -12.70
N CYS A 94 -8.97 3.79 -12.47
CA CYS A 94 -7.66 3.83 -11.81
C CYS A 94 -7.74 4.45 -10.43
N TYR A 95 -7.70 3.60 -9.39
CA TYR A 95 -7.65 3.99 -7.98
C TYR A 95 -6.65 5.13 -7.71
N PHE A 96 -5.45 5.03 -8.26
CA PHE A 96 -4.41 6.05 -8.06
C PHE A 96 -4.80 7.40 -8.67
N CYS A 97 -5.44 7.41 -9.85
CA CYS A 97 -5.80 8.64 -10.57
C CYS A 97 -7.05 9.29 -9.96
N SER A 98 -7.97 8.50 -9.40
CA SER A 98 -9.17 8.99 -8.75
C SER A 98 -8.89 9.76 -7.46
N LEU A 99 -7.71 9.58 -6.87
CA LEU A 99 -7.32 10.27 -5.62
C LEU A 99 -6.62 11.60 -5.90
N ASN A 100 -7.21 12.69 -5.36
CA ASN A 100 -6.55 13.99 -5.34
C ASN A 100 -5.51 14.05 -4.23
N VAL A 101 -4.24 13.86 -4.59
CA VAL A 101 -3.11 13.87 -3.65
C VAL A 101 -2.43 15.25 -3.52
N HIS A 102 -2.97 16.28 -4.21
CA HIS A 102 -2.37 17.61 -4.20
C HIS A 102 -2.46 18.25 -2.80
N GLY A 103 -1.34 18.78 -2.30
CA GLY A 103 -1.29 19.40 -0.96
C GLY A 103 -1.20 18.42 0.21
N PHE A 104 -1.17 17.10 -0.03
CA PHE A 104 -0.99 16.13 1.03
C PHE A 104 0.43 16.18 1.59
N ASN A 105 0.55 16.43 2.89
CA ASN A 105 1.83 16.48 3.60
C ASN A 105 1.65 15.94 5.03
N ALA A 106 2.75 15.82 5.78
CA ALA A 106 2.74 15.31 7.15
C ALA A 106 1.81 16.07 8.12
N LYS A 107 1.49 17.33 7.82
CA LYS A 107 0.63 18.19 8.65
C LYS A 107 -0.86 18.01 8.33
N ASN A 108 -1.20 17.51 7.14
CA ASN A 108 -2.58 17.38 6.64
C ASN A 108 -3.11 15.95 6.66
N ARG A 109 -2.35 15.00 7.22
CA ARG A 109 -2.78 13.60 7.38
C ARG A 109 -3.72 13.52 8.60
N LYS A 110 -5.01 13.34 8.34
CA LYS A 110 -6.03 13.02 9.36
C LYS A 110 -5.76 11.66 10.01
#